data_AF-A0AAV9X125-F1
#
_entry.id   AF-A0AAV9X125-F1
#
_cell.length_a   1.000
_cell.length_b   1.000
_cell.length_c   1.000
_cell.angle_alpha   90.00
_cell.angle_beta   90.00
_cell.angle_gamma   90.00
#
_symmetry.space_group_name_H-M   'P 1'
#
loop_
_entity.id
_entity.type
_entity.pdbx_description
1 polymer ?
#
loop_
_entity_poly.entity_id
_entity_poly.type
_entity_poly.pdbx_seq_one_letter_code
_entity_poly.pdbx_strand_id
1 'polypeptide(L)'
;MEAILPSQLRQFLAAQETSIPIPPSITNPTVLVTLQASSVFMFGLYAYILLSYASRSFRSYRKGSKDTIIIHAISGISELLQFYSPISTHTSVSLSAVILCTTQCATNMLLVRKLGRGNPALVRPVYQAGAIFRMTFILSAYIFNSQALYHDSVVIIHAFAYTRLICFLFTTASEFSNTEVPEYDAPKQATFTFAQTYTAAVYGSALMVMGQMQNDLLQKYAAVAFLATVGLIMRVENWVTVDIQQLAGGKVQEKSWRDYTAHGLYTLGFCRLSVLIEMDGKLRA
;
A
#
# COMPACT_ATOMS: atom_id res chain seq x y z
N MET A 1 -29.79 -20.70 -45.22
CA MET A 1 -28.74 -21.67 -44.82
C MET A 1 -28.64 -21.64 -43.32
N GLU A 2 -29.38 -22.51 -42.63
CA GLU A 2 -29.23 -22.69 -41.19
C GLU A 2 -27.97 -23.51 -40.95
N ALA A 3 -26.99 -22.94 -40.23
CA ALA A 3 -25.82 -23.68 -39.80
C ALA A 3 -26.29 -24.77 -38.82
N ILE A 4 -26.23 -26.03 -39.26
CA ILE A 4 -26.50 -27.20 -38.43
C ILE A 4 -25.36 -27.29 -37.41
N LEU A 5 -25.55 -26.60 -36.29
CA LEU A 5 -24.68 -26.73 -35.15
C LEU A 5 -24.81 -28.17 -34.61
N PRO A 6 -23.70 -28.93 -34.46
CA PRO A 6 -23.75 -30.30 -33.98
C PRO A 6 -24.52 -30.38 -32.66
N SER A 7 -25.40 -31.38 -32.52
CA SER A 7 -26.23 -31.58 -31.32
C SER A 7 -25.39 -31.64 -30.03
N GLN A 8 -24.16 -32.14 -30.13
CA GLN A 8 -23.21 -32.16 -29.02
C GLN A 8 -22.72 -30.77 -28.60
N LEU A 9 -22.57 -29.83 -29.54
CA LEU A 9 -22.19 -28.46 -29.22
C LEU A 9 -23.35 -27.71 -28.55
N ARG A 10 -24.60 -28.00 -28.95
CA ARG A 10 -25.78 -27.47 -28.23
C ARG A 10 -25.91 -28.03 -26.82
N GLN A 11 -25.63 -29.32 -26.62
CA GLN A 11 -25.62 -29.94 -25.29
C GLN A 11 -24.48 -29.39 -24.42
N PHE A 12 -23.30 -29.14 -25.00
CA PHE A 12 -22.17 -28.55 -24.30
C PHE A 12 -22.45 -27.09 -23.87
N LEU A 13 -23.06 -26.29 -24.75
CA LEU A 13 -23.44 -24.91 -24.42
C LEU A 13 -24.60 -24.85 -23.41
N ALA A 14 -25.59 -25.74 -23.52
CA ALA A 14 -26.68 -25.84 -22.54
C ALA A 14 -26.20 -26.34 -21.15
N ALA A 15 -25.15 -27.16 -21.10
CA ALA A 15 -24.50 -27.57 -19.86
C ALA A 15 -23.65 -26.45 -19.25
N GLN A 16 -23.13 -25.53 -20.07
CA GLN A 16 -22.33 -24.38 -19.62
C GLN A 16 -23.20 -23.24 -19.08
N GLU A 17 -24.43 -23.07 -19.56
CA GLU A 17 -25.39 -22.07 -19.06
C GLU A 17 -26.08 -22.45 -17.73
N THR A 18 -26.01 -23.72 -17.32
CA THR A 18 -26.71 -24.23 -16.12
C THR A 18 -25.84 -24.36 -14.87
N SER A 19 -24.59 -23.88 -14.88
CA SER A 19 -23.73 -23.96 -13.70
C SER A 19 -22.68 -22.86 -13.62
N ILE A 20 -23.11 -21.60 -13.70
CA ILE A 20 -22.42 -20.59 -12.88
C ILE A 20 -23.04 -20.76 -11.49
N PRO A 21 -22.39 -21.47 -10.54
CA PRO A 21 -22.83 -21.40 -9.16
C PRO A 21 -22.77 -19.92 -8.79
N ILE A 22 -23.94 -19.34 -8.51
CA ILE A 22 -23.99 -18.14 -7.68
C ILE A 22 -23.18 -18.54 -6.45
N PRO A 23 -22.04 -17.89 -6.16
CA PRO A 23 -21.25 -18.26 -5.02
C PRO A 23 -22.21 -18.28 -3.83
N PRO A 24 -22.29 -19.38 -3.07
CA PRO A 24 -23.12 -19.39 -1.88
C PRO A 24 -22.75 -18.14 -1.09
N SER A 25 -23.75 -17.35 -0.71
CA SER A 25 -23.57 -16.32 0.30
C SER A 25 -23.17 -17.06 1.57
N ILE A 26 -21.87 -17.35 1.70
CA ILE A 26 -21.27 -17.94 2.87
C ILE A 26 -21.21 -16.81 3.91
N THR A 27 -22.35 -16.49 4.51
CA THR A 27 -22.36 -15.94 5.86
C THR A 27 -22.19 -17.11 6.82
N ASN A 28 -21.01 -17.73 6.80
CA ASN A 28 -20.64 -18.70 7.84
C ASN A 28 -20.52 -17.92 9.17
N PRO A 29 -21.30 -18.25 10.20
CA PRO A 29 -21.23 -17.57 11.50
C PRO A 29 -19.88 -17.79 12.21
N THR A 30 -19.05 -18.72 11.73
CA THR A 30 -17.68 -18.96 12.21
C THR A 30 -16.74 -17.78 11.95
N VAL A 31 -17.04 -16.92 10.97
CA VAL A 31 -16.21 -15.73 10.64
C VAL A 31 -16.31 -14.66 11.74
N LEU A 32 -17.45 -14.56 12.44
CA LEU A 32 -17.67 -13.49 13.43
C LEU A 32 -16.87 -13.67 14.73
N VAL A 33 -16.59 -14.92 15.14
CA VAL A 33 -15.99 -15.21 16.45
C VAL A 33 -14.46 -15.15 16.42
N THR A 34 -13.82 -15.59 15.34
CA THR A 34 -12.35 -15.43 15.14
C THR A 34 -11.94 -13.97 14.93
N LEU A 35 -12.88 -13.12 14.52
CA LEU A 35 -12.68 -11.68 14.38
C LEU A 35 -12.55 -10.98 15.75
N GLN A 36 -13.21 -11.44 16.83
CA GLN A 36 -13.16 -10.71 18.11
C GLN A 36 -11.79 -10.74 18.79
N ALA A 37 -11.15 -11.91 18.92
CA ALA A 37 -9.86 -12.01 19.62
C ALA A 37 -8.71 -11.40 18.80
N SER A 38 -8.69 -11.63 17.48
CA SER A 38 -7.70 -11.05 16.58
C SER A 38 -7.84 -9.52 16.49
N SER A 39 -9.07 -9.00 16.46
CA SER A 39 -9.32 -7.55 16.46
C SER A 39 -8.88 -6.89 17.77
N VAL A 40 -9.10 -7.51 18.92
CA VAL A 40 -8.63 -6.98 20.22
C VAL A 40 -7.11 -6.98 20.30
N PHE A 41 -6.44 -8.05 19.87
CA PHE A 41 -4.97 -8.08 19.82
C PHE A 41 -4.41 -7.03 18.86
N MET A 42 -4.99 -6.91 17.66
CA MET A 42 -4.61 -5.89 16.69
C MET A 42 -4.83 -4.50 17.24
N PHE A 43 -5.97 -4.23 17.88
CA PHE A 43 -6.25 -2.95 18.51
C PHE A 43 -5.26 -2.63 19.64
N GLY A 44 -4.93 -3.61 20.47
CA GLY A 44 -3.89 -3.49 21.50
C GLY A 44 -2.50 -3.21 20.91
N LEU A 45 -2.15 -3.88 19.82
CA LEU A 45 -0.92 -3.65 19.07
C LEU A 45 -0.88 -2.24 18.47
N TYR A 46 -1.98 -1.79 17.85
CA TYR A 46 -2.14 -0.44 17.34
C TYR A 46 -2.01 0.61 18.44
N ALA A 47 -2.69 0.42 19.57
CA ALA A 47 -2.63 1.31 20.71
C ALA A 47 -1.21 1.38 21.28
N TYR A 48 -0.54 0.24 21.46
CA TYR A 48 0.84 0.17 21.94
C TYR A 48 1.82 0.86 20.98
N ILE A 49 1.73 0.57 19.67
CA ILE A 49 2.58 1.20 18.65
C ILE A 49 2.31 2.70 18.62
N LEU A 50 1.04 3.12 18.61
CA LEU A 50 0.68 4.53 18.61
C LEU A 50 1.22 5.21 19.87
N LEU A 51 1.00 4.69 21.08
CA LEU A 51 1.52 5.35 22.30
C LEU A 51 3.05 5.40 22.35
N SER A 52 3.72 4.29 22.03
CA SER A 52 5.18 4.18 22.11
C SER A 52 5.89 4.99 21.03
N TYR A 53 5.36 5.04 19.80
CA TYR A 53 5.96 5.79 18.70
C TYR A 53 5.44 7.21 18.57
N ALA A 54 4.18 7.52 18.89
CA ALA A 54 3.70 8.90 18.93
C ALA A 54 4.58 9.74 19.86
N SER A 55 4.78 9.26 21.08
CA SER A 55 5.56 9.96 22.11
C SER A 55 7.00 10.26 21.69
N ARG A 56 7.63 9.40 20.88
CA ARG A 56 9.02 9.55 20.43
C ARG A 56 9.17 10.18 19.04
N SER A 57 8.26 9.87 18.11
CA SER A 57 8.41 10.17 16.68
C SER A 57 7.70 11.47 16.26
N PHE A 58 6.70 11.97 17.00
CA PHE A 58 6.05 13.25 16.67
C PHE A 58 6.99 14.45 16.73
N ARG A 59 8.08 14.39 17.51
CA ARG A 59 9.12 15.44 17.52
C ARG A 59 9.93 15.50 16.22
N SER A 60 10.04 14.39 15.48
CA SER A 60 10.87 14.30 14.27
C SER A 60 10.13 14.80 13.00
N TYR A 61 8.80 14.67 12.94
CA TYR A 61 7.98 15.09 11.78
C TYR A 61 7.72 16.61 11.67
N ARG A 62 8.44 17.45 12.43
CA ARG A 62 8.10 18.86 12.70
C ARG A 62 8.31 19.85 11.54
N LYS A 63 8.91 19.45 10.41
CA LYS A 63 9.16 20.34 9.26
C LYS A 63 8.23 20.02 8.08
N GLY A 64 6.98 20.46 8.17
CA GLY A 64 6.14 20.76 7.00
C GLY A 64 5.12 19.72 6.52
N SER A 65 4.95 18.57 7.19
CA SER A 65 3.95 17.54 6.81
C SER A 65 2.98 17.14 7.92
N LYS A 66 2.92 17.91 9.02
CA LYS A 66 2.11 17.60 10.21
C LYS A 66 0.64 17.38 9.85
N ASP A 67 0.04 18.27 9.09
CA ASP A 67 -1.40 18.20 8.76
C ASP A 67 -1.69 16.99 7.87
N THR A 68 -0.82 16.71 6.90
CA THR A 68 -0.94 15.51 6.04
C THR A 68 -0.89 14.22 6.86
N ILE A 69 0.00 14.12 7.85
CA ILE A 69 0.10 12.96 8.74
C ILE A 69 -1.17 12.82 9.59
N ILE A 70 -1.68 13.93 10.13
CA ILE A 70 -2.90 13.92 10.94
C ILE A 70 -4.09 13.46 10.09
N ILE A 71 -4.27 14.02 8.90
CA ILE A 71 -5.35 13.63 7.99
C ILE A 71 -5.21 12.16 7.58
N HIS A 72 -3.98 11.71 7.26
CA HIS A 72 -3.69 10.31 6.95
C HIS A 72 -4.07 9.36 8.09
N ALA A 73 -3.69 9.71 9.33
CA ALA A 73 -3.97 8.89 10.50
C ALA A 73 -5.48 8.88 10.82
N ILE A 74 -6.13 10.05 10.84
CA ILE A 74 -7.56 10.17 11.14
C ILE A 74 -8.40 9.43 10.09
N SER A 75 -8.10 9.57 8.81
CA SER A 75 -8.82 8.85 7.75
C SER A 75 -8.69 7.33 7.90
N GLY A 76 -7.48 6.82 8.13
CA GLY A 76 -7.26 5.37 8.33
C GLY A 76 -7.91 4.83 9.61
N ILE A 77 -7.84 5.56 10.73
CA ILE A 77 -8.52 5.17 11.97
C ILE A 77 -10.04 5.20 11.80
N SER A 78 -10.58 6.23 11.15
CA SER A 78 -12.02 6.34 10.94
C SER A 78 -12.55 5.22 10.05
N GLU A 79 -11.80 4.85 9.00
CA GLU A 79 -12.12 3.70 8.14
C GLU A 79 -12.09 2.39 8.93
N LEU A 80 -11.05 2.17 9.75
CA LEU A 80 -10.95 0.99 10.61
C LEU A 80 -12.11 0.91 11.61
N LEU A 81 -12.44 2.01 12.28
CA LEU A 81 -13.57 2.07 13.20
C LEU A 81 -14.88 1.76 12.47
N GLN A 82 -15.05 2.30 11.26
CA GLN A 82 -16.22 2.01 10.45
C GLN A 82 -16.30 0.52 10.05
N PHE A 83 -15.18 -0.08 9.65
CA PHE A 83 -15.10 -1.47 9.24
C PHE A 83 -15.37 -2.44 10.39
N TYR A 84 -14.76 -2.20 11.56
CA TYR A 84 -14.88 -3.09 12.72
C TYR A 84 -16.04 -2.74 13.67
N SER A 85 -16.81 -1.69 13.39
CA SER A 85 -17.93 -1.29 14.26
C SER A 85 -19.04 -2.35 14.24
N PRO A 86 -19.44 -2.91 15.40
CA PRO A 86 -20.50 -3.90 15.48
C PRO A 86 -21.89 -3.33 15.14
N ILE A 87 -22.01 -2.00 15.05
CA ILE A 87 -23.25 -1.29 14.67
C ILE A 87 -23.37 -1.18 13.15
N SER A 88 -22.28 -1.44 12.40
CA SER A 88 -22.28 -1.43 10.94
C SER A 88 -23.04 -2.66 10.43
N THR A 89 -24.37 -2.57 10.35
CA THR A 89 -25.24 -3.55 9.67
C THR A 89 -25.19 -3.41 8.14
N HIS A 90 -24.25 -2.61 7.63
CA HIS A 90 -24.12 -2.33 6.21
C HIS A 90 -23.65 -3.59 5.47
N THR A 91 -24.58 -4.21 4.76
CA THR A 91 -24.27 -5.25 3.77
C THR A 91 -23.48 -4.69 2.58
N SER A 92 -23.46 -3.36 2.43
CA SER A 92 -22.77 -2.65 1.37
C SER A 92 -21.58 -1.80 1.82
N VAL A 93 -20.67 -1.56 0.89
CA VAL A 93 -19.54 -0.65 1.09
C VAL A 93 -20.06 0.78 1.00
N SER A 94 -19.90 1.57 2.07
CA SER A 94 -20.42 2.93 2.09
C SER A 94 -19.55 3.89 1.27
N LEU A 95 -20.17 4.96 0.75
CA LEU A 95 -19.42 6.04 0.09
C LEU A 95 -18.41 6.70 1.03
N SER A 96 -18.71 6.78 2.34
CA SER A 96 -17.77 7.31 3.33
C SER A 96 -16.48 6.48 3.41
N ALA A 97 -16.56 5.15 3.32
CA ALA A 97 -15.37 4.29 3.32
C ALA A 97 -14.49 4.56 2.09
N VAL A 98 -15.10 4.76 0.92
CA VAL A 98 -14.39 5.15 -0.30
C VAL A 98 -13.67 6.49 -0.13
N ILE A 99 -14.34 7.50 0.43
CA ILE A 99 -13.76 8.83 0.68
C ILE A 99 -12.60 8.74 1.68
N LEU A 100 -12.77 7.99 2.77
CA LEU A 100 -11.75 7.80 3.80
C LEU A 100 -10.52 7.09 3.23
N CYS A 101 -10.71 5.96 2.53
CA CYS A 101 -9.62 5.23 1.88
C CYS A 101 -8.93 6.11 0.82
N THR A 102 -9.69 6.86 0.03
CA THR A 102 -9.14 7.76 -0.99
C THR A 102 -8.28 8.85 -0.37
N THR A 103 -8.78 9.50 0.68
CA THR A 103 -8.05 10.52 1.44
C THR A 103 -6.78 9.94 2.04
N GLN A 104 -6.86 8.74 2.62
CA GLN A 104 -5.72 8.05 3.21
C GLN A 104 -4.65 7.70 2.15
N CYS A 105 -5.06 7.19 0.99
CA CYS A 105 -4.15 6.86 -0.11
C CYS A 105 -3.49 8.11 -0.72
N ALA A 106 -4.26 9.19 -0.90
CA ALA A 106 -3.74 10.45 -1.42
C ALA A 106 -2.70 11.06 -0.46
N THR A 107 -3.03 11.12 0.83
CA THR A 107 -2.08 11.57 1.86
C THR A 107 -0.88 10.64 1.98
N ASN A 108 -1.03 9.32 1.80
CA ASN A 108 0.09 8.38 1.73
C ASN A 108 1.06 8.76 0.59
N MET A 109 0.56 8.99 -0.62
CA MET A 109 1.40 9.39 -1.75
C MET A 109 2.19 10.69 -1.46
N LEU A 110 1.53 11.68 -0.85
CA LEU A 110 2.18 12.92 -0.44
C LEU A 110 3.30 12.71 0.60
N LEU A 111 3.09 11.80 1.56
CA LEU A 111 4.09 11.47 2.58
C LEU A 111 5.26 10.68 1.99
N VAL A 112 4.96 9.72 1.12
CA VAL A 112 5.95 8.84 0.48
C VAL A 112 6.85 9.61 -0.49
N ARG A 113 6.34 10.68 -1.11
CA ARG A 113 7.12 11.58 -1.97
C ARG A 113 8.47 11.96 -1.33
N LYS A 114 8.47 12.29 -0.04
CA LYS A 114 9.63 12.77 0.72
C LYS A 114 10.18 11.75 1.73
N LEU A 115 9.78 10.49 1.62
CA LEU A 115 10.18 9.46 2.58
C LEU A 115 11.65 9.06 2.38
N GLY A 116 12.52 9.50 3.30
CA GLY A 116 13.94 9.12 3.35
C GLY A 116 14.26 7.94 4.28
N ARG A 117 13.26 7.32 4.90
CA ARG A 117 13.47 6.23 5.88
C ARG A 117 13.66 4.88 5.19
N GLY A 118 14.63 4.09 5.66
CA GLY A 118 15.00 2.83 4.99
C GLY A 118 15.86 3.08 3.76
N ASN A 119 15.94 2.12 2.84
CA ASN A 119 16.42 2.37 1.48
C ASN A 119 15.26 2.98 0.64
N PRO A 120 15.28 4.28 0.28
CA PRO A 120 14.16 4.94 -0.37
C PRO A 120 13.81 4.36 -1.74
N ALA A 121 14.81 3.83 -2.46
CA ALA A 121 14.62 3.24 -3.79
C ALA A 121 13.85 1.91 -3.74
N LEU A 122 13.81 1.25 -2.57
CA LEU A 122 13.08 0.00 -2.37
C LEU A 122 11.78 0.20 -1.59
N VAL A 123 11.77 1.14 -0.65
CA VAL A 123 10.67 1.35 0.30
C VAL A 123 9.56 2.21 -0.28
N ARG A 124 9.87 3.30 -1.01
CA ARG A 124 8.85 4.19 -1.59
C ARG A 124 7.95 3.47 -2.59
N PRO A 125 8.48 2.64 -3.51
CA PRO A 125 7.66 1.82 -4.40
C PRO A 125 6.68 0.90 -3.69
N VAL A 126 7.05 0.31 -2.54
CA VAL A 126 6.15 -0.52 -1.73
C VAL A 126 4.96 0.29 -1.22
N TYR A 127 5.19 1.47 -0.65
CA TYR A 127 4.09 2.30 -0.17
C TYR A 127 3.21 2.83 -1.31
N GLN A 128 3.80 3.17 -2.46
CA GLN A 128 3.05 3.56 -3.66
C GLN A 128 2.18 2.40 -4.17
N ALA A 129 2.74 1.19 -4.26
CA ALA A 129 2.01 -0.02 -4.64
C ALA A 129 0.84 -0.29 -3.68
N GLY A 130 1.07 -0.19 -2.37
CA GLY A 130 0.03 -0.35 -1.36
C GLY A 130 -1.12 0.64 -1.52
N ALA A 131 -0.84 1.91 -1.78
CA ALA A 131 -1.87 2.92 -2.03
C ALA A 131 -2.65 2.65 -3.34
N ILE A 132 -1.98 2.19 -4.39
CA ILE A 132 -2.65 1.80 -5.65
C ILE A 132 -3.60 0.61 -5.39
N PHE A 133 -3.12 -0.45 -4.75
CA PHE A 133 -3.91 -1.64 -4.45
C PHE A 133 -5.13 -1.31 -3.60
N ARG A 134 -4.96 -0.51 -2.54
CA ARG A 134 -6.07 -0.04 -1.69
C ARG A 134 -7.12 0.69 -2.50
N MET A 135 -6.70 1.63 -3.36
CA MET A 135 -7.63 2.37 -4.21
C MET A 135 -8.39 1.44 -5.16
N THR A 136 -7.70 0.52 -5.81
CA THR A 136 -8.33 -0.44 -6.71
C THR A 136 -9.34 -1.32 -5.99
N PHE A 137 -8.99 -1.83 -4.80
CA PHE A 137 -9.86 -2.69 -4.02
C PHE A 137 -11.06 -1.95 -3.46
N ILE A 138 -10.91 -0.75 -2.87
CA ILE A 138 -12.07 -0.02 -2.33
C ILE A 138 -13.05 0.39 -3.43
N LEU A 139 -12.55 0.80 -4.59
CA LEU A 139 -13.41 1.17 -5.73
C LEU A 139 -14.15 -0.05 -6.29
N SER A 140 -13.45 -1.17 -6.44
CA SER A 140 -14.05 -2.43 -6.88
C SER A 140 -15.03 -2.96 -5.85
N ALA A 141 -14.71 -2.86 -4.56
CA ALA A 141 -15.61 -3.23 -3.46
C ALA A 141 -16.89 -2.39 -3.48
N TYR A 142 -16.79 -1.08 -3.76
CA TYR A 142 -17.94 -0.18 -3.89
C TYR A 142 -18.80 -0.50 -5.12
N ILE A 143 -18.18 -0.68 -6.28
CA ILE A 143 -18.89 -0.95 -7.55
C ILE A 143 -19.58 -2.32 -7.52
N PHE A 144 -18.89 -3.35 -7.05
CA PHE A 144 -19.39 -4.73 -7.02
C PHE A 144 -20.05 -5.11 -5.70
N ASN A 145 -20.17 -4.15 -4.78
CA ASN A 145 -20.72 -4.35 -3.45
C ASN A 145 -20.11 -5.56 -2.68
N SER A 146 -18.78 -5.71 -2.78
CA SER A 146 -18.06 -6.88 -2.28
C SER A 146 -17.38 -6.60 -0.94
N GLN A 147 -17.88 -7.24 0.13
CA GLN A 147 -17.28 -7.14 1.47
C GLN A 147 -15.89 -7.79 1.55
N ALA A 148 -15.63 -8.85 0.77
CA ALA A 148 -14.30 -9.45 0.70
C ALA A 148 -13.26 -8.46 0.13
N LEU A 149 -13.60 -7.73 -0.93
CA LEU A 149 -12.72 -6.69 -1.48
C LEU A 149 -12.57 -5.49 -0.52
N TYR A 150 -13.60 -5.15 0.25
CA TYR A 150 -13.49 -4.11 1.27
C TYR A 150 -12.54 -4.54 2.40
N HIS A 151 -12.69 -5.78 2.89
CA HIS A 151 -11.76 -6.39 3.83
C HIS A 151 -10.32 -6.36 3.28
N ASP A 152 -10.11 -6.78 2.04
CA ASP A 152 -8.78 -6.84 1.42
C ASP A 152 -8.16 -5.46 1.25
N SER A 153 -8.97 -4.44 0.97
CA SER A 153 -8.54 -3.05 1.08
C SER A 153 -8.07 -2.76 2.50
N VAL A 154 -8.95 -2.90 3.50
CA VAL A 154 -8.70 -2.55 4.91
C VAL A 154 -7.47 -3.24 5.48
N VAL A 155 -7.27 -4.53 5.21
CA VAL A 155 -6.12 -5.31 5.70
C VAL A 155 -4.79 -4.70 5.28
N ILE A 156 -4.69 -3.98 4.17
CA ILE A 156 -3.46 -3.28 3.78
C ILE A 156 -3.06 -2.19 4.81
N ILE A 157 -4.00 -1.57 5.54
CA ILE A 157 -3.67 -0.66 6.67
C ILE A 157 -2.84 -1.39 7.75
N HIS A 158 -3.07 -2.70 7.93
CA HIS A 158 -2.33 -3.52 8.90
C HIS A 158 -0.84 -3.64 8.60
N ALA A 159 -0.42 -3.38 7.36
CA ALA A 159 1.00 -3.35 7.00
C ALA A 159 1.78 -2.31 7.83
N PHE A 160 1.15 -1.19 8.22
CA PHE A 160 1.79 -0.22 9.11
C PHE A 160 2.10 -0.82 10.49
N ALA A 161 1.13 -1.50 11.09
CA ALA A 161 1.31 -2.14 12.40
C ALA A 161 2.34 -3.26 12.33
N TYR A 162 2.28 -4.11 11.29
CA TYR A 162 3.26 -5.17 11.09
C TYR A 162 4.66 -4.61 10.82
N THR A 163 4.81 -3.55 10.04
CA THR A 163 6.13 -2.91 9.82
C THR A 163 6.74 -2.48 11.15
N ARG A 164 5.93 -1.87 12.02
CA ARG A 164 6.37 -1.40 13.34
C ARG A 164 6.68 -2.54 14.29
N LEU A 165 5.86 -3.60 14.29
CA LEU A 165 6.10 -4.80 15.07
C LEU A 165 7.39 -5.49 14.63
N ILE A 166 7.59 -5.68 13.31
CA ILE A 166 8.82 -6.29 12.77
C ILE A 166 10.03 -5.42 13.13
N CYS A 167 9.96 -4.09 12.93
CA CYS A 167 11.03 -3.19 13.37
C CYS A 167 11.31 -3.33 14.86
N PHE A 168 10.28 -3.37 15.71
CA PHE A 168 10.41 -3.55 17.15
C PHE A 168 11.12 -4.87 17.48
N LEU A 169 10.65 -5.99 16.92
CA LEU A 169 11.24 -7.31 17.11
C LEU A 169 12.72 -7.33 16.72
N PHE A 170 13.08 -6.75 15.58
CA PHE A 170 14.47 -6.64 15.16
C PHE A 170 15.29 -5.74 16.10
N THR A 171 14.75 -4.61 16.58
CA THR A 171 15.43 -3.72 17.55
C THR A 171 15.53 -4.26 18.96
N THR A 172 14.64 -5.17 19.37
CA THR A 172 14.71 -5.83 20.68
C THR A 172 15.58 -7.09 20.61
N ALA A 173 15.56 -7.80 19.48
CA ALA A 173 16.38 -8.98 19.25
C ALA A 173 17.83 -8.66 18.91
N SER A 174 18.13 -7.42 18.53
CA SER A 174 19.50 -6.98 18.30
C SER A 174 19.71 -5.60 18.87
N GLU A 175 20.79 -5.42 19.62
CA GLU A 175 21.24 -4.16 20.20
C GLU A 175 21.71 -3.20 19.10
N PHE A 176 20.83 -2.81 18.18
CA PHE A 176 21.19 -1.92 17.09
C PHE A 176 21.60 -0.55 17.65
N SER A 177 22.87 -0.21 17.45
CA SER A 177 23.39 1.13 17.67
C SER A 177 22.51 2.15 16.93
N ASN A 178 22.11 3.21 17.63
CA ASN A 178 21.32 4.35 17.12
C ASN A 178 22.02 5.17 16.02
N THR A 179 23.08 4.65 15.41
CA THR A 179 23.84 5.34 14.37
C THR A 179 23.33 4.90 13.00
N GLU A 180 22.76 5.84 12.25
CA GLU A 180 22.71 5.79 10.80
C GLU A 180 24.16 5.59 10.31
N VAL A 181 24.55 4.34 10.03
CA VAL A 181 25.91 4.04 9.58
C VAL A 181 26.04 4.57 8.15
N PRO A 182 26.97 5.52 7.89
CA PRO A 182 27.27 5.96 6.53
C PRO A 182 27.78 4.76 5.72
N GLU A 183 27.32 4.64 4.49
CA GLU A 183 27.51 3.49 3.59
C GLU A 183 28.97 3.15 3.23
N TYR A 184 29.99 3.82 3.79
CA TYR A 184 31.35 3.76 3.26
C TYR A 184 32.43 3.09 4.12
N ASP A 185 32.23 2.83 5.42
CA ASP A 185 33.29 2.22 6.26
C ASP A 185 32.74 1.30 7.37
N ALA A 186 32.02 0.24 7.00
CA ALA A 186 31.62 -0.78 7.98
C ALA A 186 32.64 -1.94 8.02
N PRO A 187 33.36 -2.15 9.14
CA PRO A 187 34.13 -3.38 9.32
C PRO A 187 33.17 -4.56 9.51
N LYS A 188 33.62 -5.75 9.11
CA LYS A 188 32.89 -7.04 9.18
C LYS A 188 32.23 -7.28 10.55
N GLN A 189 30.99 -6.83 10.75
CA GLN A 189 30.10 -7.29 11.81
C GLN A 189 28.71 -7.55 11.21
N ALA A 190 28.18 -8.73 11.49
CA ALA A 190 26.94 -9.27 10.94
C ALA A 190 25.69 -8.63 11.53
N THR A 191 25.64 -7.30 11.60
CA THR A 191 24.48 -6.54 12.09
C THR A 191 23.78 -5.86 10.92
N PHE A 192 22.49 -6.14 10.75
CA PHE A 192 21.66 -5.43 9.76
C PHE A 192 21.65 -3.93 10.08
N THR A 193 21.82 -3.07 9.08
CA THR A 193 21.66 -1.63 9.30
C THR A 193 20.20 -1.29 9.59
N PHE A 194 19.94 -0.17 10.27
CA PHE A 194 18.57 0.31 10.48
C PHE A 194 17.80 0.44 9.14
N ALA A 195 18.50 0.88 8.09
CA ALA A 195 17.91 1.02 6.76
C ALA A 195 17.49 -0.34 6.18
N GLN A 196 18.34 -1.37 6.30
CA GLN A 196 18.04 -2.73 5.87
C GLN A 196 16.89 -3.34 6.68
N THR A 197 16.91 -3.20 8.02
CA THR A 197 15.85 -3.67 8.91
C THR A 197 14.50 -3.03 8.55
N TYR A 198 14.48 -1.71 8.33
CA TYR A 198 13.25 -1.01 7.95
C TYR A 198 12.75 -1.47 6.57
N THR A 199 13.64 -1.62 5.59
CA THR A 199 13.28 -2.13 4.27
C THR A 199 12.71 -3.55 4.37
N ALA A 200 13.37 -4.46 5.09
CA ALA A 200 12.87 -5.81 5.31
C ALA A 200 11.51 -5.82 6.03
N ALA A 201 11.32 -4.96 7.03
CA ALA A 201 10.06 -4.82 7.74
C ALA A 201 8.92 -4.34 6.84
N VAL A 202 9.19 -3.42 5.92
CA VAL A 202 8.20 -2.89 4.97
C VAL A 202 7.80 -3.94 3.94
N TYR A 203 8.75 -4.73 3.41
CA TYR A 203 8.41 -5.84 2.51
C TYR A 203 7.71 -6.98 3.24
N GLY A 204 8.23 -7.36 4.41
CA GLY A 204 7.65 -8.43 5.22
C GLY A 204 6.22 -8.12 5.63
N SER A 205 5.94 -6.88 6.07
CA SER A 205 4.58 -6.46 6.41
C SER A 205 3.64 -6.47 5.21
N ALA A 206 4.12 -6.03 4.04
CA ALA A 206 3.35 -6.10 2.80
C ALA A 206 2.98 -7.55 2.45
N LEU A 207 3.95 -8.48 2.51
CA LEU A 207 3.67 -9.89 2.22
C LEU A 207 2.72 -10.52 3.24
N MET A 208 2.83 -10.17 4.53
CA MET A 208 1.91 -10.63 5.56
C MET A 208 0.47 -10.19 5.30
N VAL A 209 0.23 -8.93 4.91
CA VAL A 209 -1.13 -8.47 4.59
C VAL A 209 -1.68 -9.11 3.33
N MET A 210 -0.85 -9.42 2.33
CA MET A 210 -1.30 -10.13 1.13
C MET A 210 -1.78 -11.55 1.46
N GLY A 211 -1.13 -12.23 2.41
CA GLY A 211 -1.56 -13.55 2.89
C GLY A 211 -2.87 -13.54 3.67
N GLN A 212 -3.29 -12.37 4.17
CA GLN A 212 -4.52 -12.18 4.93
C GLN A 212 -5.72 -11.79 4.06
N MET A 213 -5.56 -11.70 2.74
CA MET A 213 -6.68 -11.42 1.83
C MET A 213 -7.69 -12.56 1.84
N GLN A 214 -8.98 -12.22 1.74
CA GLN A 214 -10.12 -13.12 1.76
C GLN A 214 -10.60 -13.50 0.36
N ASN A 215 -10.37 -12.68 -0.66
CA ASN A 215 -10.72 -13.08 -2.01
C ASN A 215 -9.77 -14.17 -2.51
N ASP A 216 -10.30 -15.36 -2.84
CA ASP A 216 -9.49 -16.54 -3.22
C ASP A 216 -8.50 -16.28 -4.37
N LEU A 217 -8.89 -15.52 -5.38
CA LEU A 217 -8.02 -15.19 -6.51
C LEU A 217 -6.94 -14.21 -6.09
N LEU A 218 -7.31 -13.17 -5.34
CA LEU A 218 -6.34 -12.21 -4.81
C LEU A 218 -5.38 -12.92 -3.87
N GLN A 219 -5.85 -13.66 -2.86
CA GLN A 219 -4.97 -14.33 -1.90
C GLN A 219 -3.90 -15.21 -2.57
N LYS A 220 -4.27 -15.96 -3.62
CA LYS A 220 -3.33 -16.82 -4.38
C LYS A 220 -2.24 -16.04 -5.11
N TYR A 221 -2.58 -14.88 -5.68
CA TYR A 221 -1.68 -14.13 -6.57
C TYR A 221 -1.24 -12.78 -6.01
N ALA A 222 -1.71 -12.37 -4.84
CA ALA A 222 -1.55 -11.02 -4.30
C ALA A 222 -0.09 -10.69 -4.05
N ALA A 223 0.68 -11.60 -3.47
CA ALA A 223 2.12 -11.40 -3.27
C ALA A 223 2.85 -11.20 -4.60
N VAL A 224 2.55 -12.02 -5.62
CA VAL A 224 3.18 -11.92 -6.94
C VAL A 224 2.76 -10.63 -7.65
N ALA A 225 1.46 -10.33 -7.67
CA ALA A 225 0.91 -9.11 -8.26
C ALA A 225 1.48 -7.86 -7.58
N PHE A 226 1.62 -7.89 -6.25
CA PHE A 226 2.22 -6.82 -5.47
C PHE A 226 3.68 -6.61 -5.84
N LEU A 227 4.51 -7.67 -5.85
CA LEU A 227 5.92 -7.58 -6.22
C LEU A 227 6.12 -7.12 -7.68
N ALA A 228 5.27 -7.61 -8.60
CA ALA A 228 5.26 -7.15 -9.99
C ALA A 228 4.93 -5.66 -10.08
N THR A 229 3.96 -5.19 -9.30
CA THR A 229 3.58 -3.77 -9.24
C THR A 229 4.70 -2.91 -8.67
N VAL A 230 5.37 -3.38 -7.60
CA VAL A 230 6.55 -2.71 -7.04
C VAL A 230 7.65 -2.58 -8.11
N GLY A 231 7.95 -3.66 -8.84
CA GLY A 231 8.93 -3.63 -9.93
C GLY A 231 8.55 -2.67 -11.07
N LEU A 232 7.26 -2.64 -11.45
CA LEU A 232 6.74 -1.70 -12.43
C LEU A 232 6.90 -0.25 -11.97
N ILE A 233 6.55 0.04 -10.72
CA ILE A 233 6.71 1.37 -10.12
C ILE A 233 8.17 1.78 -10.12
N MET A 234 9.09 0.90 -9.71
CA MET A 234 10.54 1.17 -9.78
C MET A 234 11.00 1.50 -11.20
N ARG A 235 10.45 0.81 -12.21
CA ARG A 235 10.75 1.09 -13.62
C ARG A 235 10.23 2.46 -14.05
N VAL A 236 9.01 2.82 -13.65
CA VAL A 236 8.41 4.14 -13.88
C VAL A 236 9.22 5.23 -13.19
N GLU A 237 9.60 5.06 -11.92
CA GLU A 237 10.43 6.03 -11.19
C GLU A 237 11.76 6.28 -11.90
N ASN A 238 12.42 5.23 -12.38
CA ASN A 238 13.66 5.37 -13.14
C ASN A 238 13.47 6.14 -14.45
N TRP A 239 12.39 5.84 -15.19
CA TRP A 239 12.07 6.55 -16.42
C TRP A 239 11.81 8.03 -16.17
N VAL A 240 10.92 8.37 -15.22
CA VAL A 240 10.61 9.76 -14.84
C VAL A 240 11.86 10.49 -14.36
N THR A 241 12.74 9.82 -13.61
CA THR A 241 14.00 10.43 -13.13
C THR A 241 14.87 10.89 -14.29
N VAL A 242 15.08 10.03 -15.30
CA VAL A 242 15.90 10.37 -16.47
C VAL A 242 15.26 11.51 -17.27
N ASP A 243 13.95 11.46 -17.46
CA ASP A 243 13.20 12.44 -18.24
C ASP A 243 13.25 13.83 -17.59
N ILE A 244 13.02 13.92 -16.28
CA ILE A 244 13.09 15.17 -15.51
C ILE A 244 14.52 15.75 -15.49
N GLN A 245 15.56 14.91 -15.38
CA GLN A 245 16.95 15.40 -15.47
C GLN A 245 17.28 15.95 -16.85
N GLN A 246 16.77 15.36 -17.92
CA GLN A 246 16.94 15.86 -19.28
C GLN A 246 16.23 17.20 -19.50
N LEU A 247 15.00 17.33 -18.99
CA LEU A 247 14.23 18.58 -19.00
C LEU A 247 14.95 19.69 -18.23
N ALA A 248 15.47 19.39 -17.04
CA ALA A 248 16.24 20.35 -16.24
C ALA A 248 17.57 20.76 -16.89
N GLY A 249 18.17 19.89 -17.70
CA GLY A 249 19.39 20.16 -18.45
C GLY A 249 19.20 20.96 -19.74
N GLY A 250 17.98 21.44 -20.03
CA GLY A 250 17.68 22.23 -21.24
C GLY A 250 17.79 21.43 -22.55
N LYS A 251 17.75 20.10 -22.49
CA LYS A 251 17.96 19.21 -23.66
C LYS A 251 16.70 18.95 -24.49
N VAL A 252 15.54 19.46 -24.09
CA VAL A 252 14.26 19.21 -24.77
C VAL A 252 13.79 20.48 -25.47
N GLN A 253 13.73 20.44 -26.81
CA GLN A 253 13.35 21.58 -27.66
C GLN A 253 11.83 21.68 -27.92
N GLU A 254 11.06 20.60 -27.78
CA GLU A 254 9.60 20.60 -27.95
C GLU A 254 8.90 19.84 -26.83
N LYS A 255 7.86 20.44 -26.24
CA LYS A 255 7.07 19.83 -25.16
C LYS A 255 6.17 18.71 -25.70
N SER A 256 6.54 17.47 -25.44
CA SER A 256 5.76 16.28 -25.81
C SER A 256 4.73 15.92 -24.73
N TRP A 257 3.68 15.16 -25.09
CA TRP A 257 2.75 14.53 -24.13
C TRP A 257 3.50 13.67 -23.09
N ARG A 258 4.64 13.13 -23.49
CA ARG A 258 5.55 12.37 -22.64
C ARG A 258 6.08 13.22 -21.49
N ASP A 259 6.46 14.46 -21.76
CA ASP A 259 7.03 15.38 -20.76
C ASP A 259 5.96 15.81 -19.75
N TYR A 260 4.73 16.05 -20.21
CA TYR A 260 3.59 16.32 -19.32
C TYR A 260 3.29 15.12 -18.41
N THR A 261 3.38 13.91 -18.95
CA THR A 261 3.18 12.67 -18.18
C THR A 261 4.29 12.48 -17.15
N ALA A 262 5.55 12.64 -17.54
CA ALA A 262 6.69 12.56 -16.64
C ALA A 262 6.61 13.62 -15.54
N HIS A 263 6.21 14.85 -15.87
CA HIS A 263 6.01 15.91 -14.89
C HIS A 263 4.84 15.60 -13.93
N GLY A 264 3.72 15.07 -14.43
CA GLY A 264 2.60 14.63 -13.58
C GLY A 264 2.98 13.50 -12.63
N LEU A 265 3.73 12.50 -13.11
CA LEU A 265 4.24 11.43 -12.26
C LEU A 265 5.30 11.94 -11.27
N TYR A 266 6.14 12.88 -11.70
CA TYR A 266 7.08 13.58 -10.84
C TYR A 266 6.35 14.29 -9.69
N THR A 267 5.28 15.04 -9.94
CA THR A 267 4.53 15.74 -8.88
C THR A 267 3.85 14.78 -7.90
N LEU A 268 3.42 13.62 -8.38
CA LEU A 268 2.92 12.53 -7.52
C LEU A 268 4.02 11.80 -6.73
N GLY A 269 5.29 12.02 -7.06
CA GLY A 269 6.44 11.47 -6.34
C GLY A 269 7.04 10.20 -6.95
N PHE A 270 6.62 9.80 -8.16
CA PHE A 270 7.22 8.70 -8.92
C PHE A 270 8.55 9.12 -9.54
N CYS A 271 9.54 9.40 -8.72
CA CYS A 271 10.88 9.83 -9.12
C CYS A 271 11.86 9.48 -7.99
N ARG A 272 13.13 9.22 -8.29
CA ARG A 272 14.14 8.95 -7.26
C ARG A 272 14.24 10.12 -6.29
N LEU A 273 14.34 9.80 -5.00
CA LEU A 273 14.34 10.80 -3.93
C LEU A 273 15.46 11.85 -4.09
N SER A 274 16.65 11.45 -4.54
CA SER A 274 17.78 12.37 -4.75
C SER A 274 17.45 13.45 -5.78
N VAL A 275 16.90 13.06 -6.93
CA VAL A 275 16.49 13.99 -8.00
C VAL A 275 15.30 14.83 -7.55
N LEU A 276 14.36 14.24 -6.80
CA LEU A 276 13.22 14.96 -6.27
C LEU A 276 13.64 16.09 -5.32
N ILE A 277 14.59 15.83 -4.42
CA ILE A 277 15.14 16.84 -3.50
C ILE A 277 15.90 17.92 -4.28
N GLU A 278 16.74 17.52 -5.24
CA GLU A 278 17.51 18.44 -6.07
C GLU A 278 16.60 19.38 -6.88
N MET A 279 15.60 18.83 -7.57
CA MET A 279 14.69 19.58 -8.43
C MET A 279 13.70 20.43 -7.64
N ASP A 280 13.14 19.93 -6.53
CA ASP A 280 12.29 20.74 -5.64
C ASP A 280 13.09 21.92 -5.06
N GLY A 281 14.40 21.77 -4.84
CA GLY A 281 15.30 22.85 -4.45
C GLY A 281 15.43 23.91 -5.55
N LYS A 282 15.69 23.49 -6.80
CA LYS A 282 15.83 24.40 -7.96
C LYS A 282 14.54 25.15 -8.30
N LEU A 283 13.37 24.52 -8.13
CA LEU A 283 12.07 25.14 -8.42
C LEU A 283 11.60 26.13 -7.35
N ARG A 284 12.23 26.14 -6.17
CA ARG A 284 11.90 27.03 -5.05
C ARG A 284 12.88 28.19 -4.89
N ALA A 285 14.04 28.13 -5.56
CA ALA A 285 15.05 29.18 -5.59
C ALA A 285 14.70 30.19 -6.70
#